data_AF-A0A2E1I8A2-F1
#
_entry.id   AF-A0A2E1I8A2-F1
#
_cell.length_a   1.000
_cell.length_b   1.000
_cell.length_c   1.000
_cell.angle_alpha   90.00
_cell.angle_beta   90.00
_cell.angle_gamma   90.00
#
_symmetry.space_group_name_H-M   'P 1'
#
loop_
_entity.id
_entity.type
_entity.pdbx_description
1 polymer ?
#
loop_
_entity_poly.entity_id
_entity_poly.type
_entity_poly.pdbx_seq_one_letter_code
_entity_poly.pdbx_strand_id
1 'polypeptide(L)'
;MPGSWMADTSEEEEHPTVPLGINEMTIPRIALVMSVVTLSALLVMTSTIGWSVYTFLNDFEDSLDSGDPAVLQVDGRWGWEAHLLFDTCSPLAEAWEMPENLSEQDDVFFYPGELTCDWSHQGTGDHAVIVLYNRAENNVDLMLSLDSTSVAFSESGESTLLLSGFQSNSTFFAPIDLLEDVDEETILFNASHVTVMDAVVSLEINIIRDSNQEPVHSDEGESMQVHYRVWDADNETLLDEGDLPVNAGDDSRYIDGFGWSALGLDIGQDRGLLSPGTSHITLLPPAIAYGASEEHFLQDSWLRFELEITSLTAL
;
A
#
# COMPACT_ATOMS: atom_id res chain seq x y z
N MET A 1 -61.36 102.63 32.83
CA MET A 1 -60.19 103.04 33.63
C MET A 1 -60.47 102.68 35.08
N PRO A 2 -59.52 102.19 35.93
CA PRO A 2 -58.30 101.40 35.68
C PRO A 2 -58.67 99.91 35.44
N GLY A 3 -57.87 98.85 35.70
CA GLY A 3 -56.40 98.76 35.79
C GLY A 3 -55.76 98.05 37.03
N SER A 4 -54.61 97.41 36.78
CA SER A 4 -53.53 96.96 37.71
C SER A 4 -53.45 95.51 38.22
N TRP A 5 -52.20 95.01 38.15
CA TRP A 5 -51.49 93.84 38.70
C TRP A 5 -51.91 93.14 40.01
N MET A 6 -51.52 91.86 40.15
CA MET A 6 -50.38 91.41 40.98
C MET A 6 -50.04 89.94 40.67
N ALA A 7 -48.80 89.51 40.97
CA ALA A 7 -48.37 88.12 40.99
C ALA A 7 -48.18 87.66 42.46
N ASP A 8 -48.16 86.35 42.75
CA ASP A 8 -46.96 85.62 43.21
C ASP A 8 -47.25 84.13 43.57
N THR A 9 -46.23 83.25 43.51
CA THR A 9 -46.05 81.85 44.06
C THR A 9 -47.18 80.79 43.88
N SER A 10 -47.04 79.45 43.98
CA SER A 10 -46.18 78.50 44.72
C SER A 10 -46.37 77.02 44.25
N GLU A 11 -45.31 76.21 44.36
CA GLU A 11 -45.14 74.78 44.77
C GLU A 11 -46.18 73.60 44.56
N GLU A 12 -45.56 72.41 44.32
CA GLU A 12 -45.83 71.05 44.86
C GLU A 12 -46.77 69.96 44.22
N GLU A 13 -46.20 68.73 44.25
CA GLU A 13 -46.72 67.34 44.42
C GLU A 13 -47.70 66.58 43.48
N GLU A 14 -47.53 65.25 43.57
CA GLU A 14 -47.81 64.10 42.69
C GLU A 14 -49.25 63.49 42.55
N HIS A 15 -49.46 62.80 41.40
CA HIS A 15 -50.12 61.46 41.18
C HIS A 15 -51.65 61.22 41.49
N PRO A 16 -52.39 60.25 40.84
CA PRO A 16 -52.01 58.85 40.54
C PRO A 16 -52.51 58.20 39.19
N THR A 17 -52.48 56.85 39.14
CA THR A 17 -52.54 55.90 37.98
C THR A 17 -53.98 55.49 37.53
N VAL A 18 -54.31 54.59 36.57
CA VAL A 18 -54.02 53.12 36.38
C VAL A 18 -54.31 52.64 34.90
N PRO A 19 -54.34 51.34 34.46
CA PRO A 19 -53.66 50.92 33.21
C PRO A 19 -54.53 50.14 32.18
N LEU A 20 -53.86 49.51 31.18
CA LEU A 20 -54.19 48.29 30.39
C LEU A 20 -54.06 48.47 28.86
N GLY A 21 -53.41 47.49 28.20
CA GLY A 21 -53.29 47.41 26.74
C GLY A 21 -52.03 46.64 26.29
N ILE A 22 -52.16 45.35 25.97
CA ILE A 22 -51.07 44.50 25.47
C ILE A 22 -51.12 44.48 23.92
N ASN A 23 -49.95 44.34 23.27
CA ASN A 23 -49.67 44.27 21.81
C ASN A 23 -49.58 45.64 21.10
N GLU A 24 -48.62 45.89 20.20
CA GLU A 24 -48.14 45.01 19.11
C GLU A 24 -46.62 45.07 18.80
N MET A 25 -46.13 43.99 18.18
CA MET A 25 -44.95 43.92 17.30
C MET A 25 -43.57 44.38 17.85
N THR A 26 -43.07 43.67 18.86
CA THR A 26 -41.62 43.36 18.91
C THR A 26 -41.42 41.92 18.45
N ILE A 27 -41.09 41.72 17.16
CA ILE A 27 -40.58 40.42 16.69
C ILE A 27 -39.29 40.13 17.49
N PRO A 28 -39.23 39.04 18.27
CA PRO A 28 -38.06 38.79 19.10
C PRO A 28 -36.88 38.48 18.19
N ARG A 29 -35.87 39.36 18.17
CA ARG A 29 -34.68 39.25 17.29
C ARG A 29 -33.99 37.88 17.41
N ILE A 30 -34.12 37.23 18.57
CA ILE A 30 -33.67 35.86 18.86
C ILE A 30 -34.28 34.83 17.90
N ALA A 31 -35.57 34.93 17.56
CA ALA A 31 -36.23 33.99 16.64
C ALA A 31 -35.69 34.12 15.21
N LEU A 32 -35.38 35.34 14.77
CA LEU A 32 -34.76 35.59 13.47
C LEU A 32 -33.34 35.00 13.44
N VAL A 33 -32.52 35.26 14.46
CA VAL A 33 -31.17 34.66 14.58
C VAL A 33 -31.23 33.13 14.62
N MET A 34 -32.14 32.54 15.40
CA MET A 34 -32.37 31.09 15.42
C MET A 34 -32.71 30.55 14.01
N SER A 35 -33.61 31.20 13.28
CA SER A 35 -33.98 30.78 11.92
C SER A 35 -32.79 30.79 10.94
N VAL A 36 -31.91 31.79 11.04
CA VAL A 36 -30.68 31.87 10.23
C VAL A 36 -29.70 30.76 10.61
N VAL A 37 -29.47 30.51 11.91
CA VAL A 37 -28.59 29.42 12.37
C VAL A 37 -29.12 28.06 11.94
N THR A 38 -30.43 27.81 12.05
CA THR A 38 -31.06 26.57 11.58
C THR A 38 -30.94 26.39 10.07
N LEU A 39 -31.14 27.46 9.28
CA LEU A 39 -30.96 27.42 7.83
C LEU A 39 -29.51 27.09 7.45
N SER A 40 -28.52 27.74 8.09
CA SER A 40 -27.10 27.46 7.86
C SER A 40 -26.74 26.01 8.21
N ALA A 41 -27.22 25.49 9.34
CA ALA A 41 -27.00 24.10 9.73
C ALA A 41 -27.62 23.10 8.75
N LEU A 42 -28.84 23.37 8.26
CA LEU A 42 -29.49 22.56 7.22
C LEU A 42 -28.72 22.58 5.91
N LEU A 43 -28.20 23.73 5.47
CA LEU A 43 -27.36 23.83 4.27
C LEU A 43 -26.06 23.03 4.42
N VAL A 44 -25.35 23.15 5.56
CA VAL A 44 -24.14 22.35 5.81
C VAL A 44 -24.45 20.85 5.79
N MET A 45 -25.49 20.40 6.51
CA MET A 45 -25.86 18.98 6.51
C MET A 45 -26.31 18.48 5.13
N THR A 46 -27.00 19.32 4.34
CA THR A 46 -27.42 18.95 2.98
C THR A 46 -26.20 18.82 2.06
N SER A 47 -25.21 19.70 2.19
CA SER A 47 -23.95 19.60 1.46
C SER A 47 -23.10 18.39 1.87
N THR A 48 -23.01 18.05 3.17
CA THR A 48 -22.27 16.86 3.61
C THR A 48 -22.96 15.56 3.21
N ILE A 49 -24.30 15.50 3.26
CA ILE A 49 -25.05 14.36 2.75
C ILE A 49 -24.91 14.26 1.23
N GLY A 50 -25.01 15.38 0.50
CA GLY A 50 -24.79 15.42 -0.95
C GLY A 50 -23.39 14.95 -1.35
N TRP A 51 -22.36 15.37 -0.62
CA TRP A 51 -20.99 14.90 -0.82
C TRP A 51 -20.85 13.40 -0.53
N SER A 52 -21.38 12.93 0.62
CA SER A 52 -21.32 11.51 0.99
C SER A 52 -22.11 10.59 0.06
N VAL A 53 -23.20 11.08 -0.54
CA VAL A 53 -23.95 10.34 -1.57
C VAL A 53 -23.20 10.37 -2.90
N TYR A 54 -22.54 11.47 -3.24
CA TYR A 54 -21.71 11.55 -4.45
C TYR A 54 -20.50 10.61 -4.37
N THR A 55 -19.75 10.60 -3.26
CA THR A 55 -18.64 9.65 -3.08
C THR A 55 -19.16 8.21 -3.11
N PHE A 56 -20.19 7.89 -2.34
CA PHE A 56 -20.79 6.55 -2.35
C PHE A 56 -21.28 6.10 -3.74
N LEU A 57 -21.80 7.01 -4.56
CA LEU A 57 -22.24 6.66 -5.92
C LEU A 57 -21.07 6.40 -6.86
N ASN A 58 -19.97 7.16 -6.75
CA ASN A 58 -18.73 6.86 -7.47
C ASN A 58 -18.16 5.51 -7.02
N ASP A 59 -17.95 5.33 -5.71
CA ASP A 59 -17.43 4.08 -5.12
C ASP A 59 -18.29 2.85 -5.52
N PHE A 60 -19.61 3.04 -5.70
CA PHE A 60 -20.54 2.01 -6.12
C PHE A 60 -20.61 1.79 -7.64
N GLU A 61 -20.36 2.82 -8.46
CA GLU A 61 -20.25 2.70 -9.92
C GLU A 61 -18.95 1.97 -10.29
N ASP A 62 -17.84 2.36 -9.67
CA ASP A 62 -16.54 1.67 -9.78
C ASP A 62 -16.63 0.19 -9.33
N SER A 63 -17.36 -0.08 -8.24
CA SER A 63 -17.63 -1.45 -7.74
C SER A 63 -18.59 -2.27 -8.61
N LEU A 64 -19.32 -1.66 -9.55
CA LEU A 64 -20.15 -2.38 -10.51
C LEU A 64 -19.38 -2.68 -11.80
N ASP A 65 -18.52 -1.77 -12.24
CA ASP A 65 -17.64 -1.98 -13.40
C ASP A 65 -16.58 -3.05 -13.10
N SER A 66 -16.07 -3.14 -11.86
CA SER A 66 -15.19 -4.25 -11.41
C SER A 66 -15.87 -5.63 -11.43
N GLY A 67 -17.18 -5.71 -11.67
CA GLY A 67 -17.91 -6.95 -11.89
C GLY A 67 -17.93 -7.46 -13.34
N ASP A 68 -17.54 -6.63 -14.32
CA ASP A 68 -17.40 -7.08 -15.72
C ASP A 68 -15.97 -7.59 -15.95
N PRO A 69 -15.76 -8.88 -16.29
CA PRO A 69 -14.43 -9.42 -16.55
C PRO A 69 -13.70 -8.71 -17.70
N ALA A 70 -14.40 -8.00 -18.59
CA ALA A 70 -13.77 -7.20 -19.65
C ALA A 70 -13.09 -5.91 -19.12
N VAL A 71 -13.51 -5.38 -17.96
CA VAL A 71 -12.94 -4.18 -17.33
C VAL A 71 -11.75 -4.53 -16.43
N LEU A 72 -11.70 -5.78 -15.95
CA LEU A 72 -10.57 -6.36 -15.21
C LEU A 72 -9.43 -6.87 -16.11
N GLN A 73 -9.61 -6.87 -17.44
CA GLN A 73 -8.61 -7.36 -18.39
C GLN A 73 -7.92 -6.23 -19.15
N VAL A 74 -6.61 -6.33 -19.27
CA VAL A 74 -5.79 -5.50 -20.16
C VAL A 74 -5.23 -6.40 -21.25
N ASP A 75 -5.54 -6.09 -22.51
CA ASP A 75 -5.18 -6.86 -23.71
C ASP A 75 -5.44 -8.39 -23.63
N GLY A 76 -6.51 -8.78 -22.92
CA GLY A 76 -6.97 -10.16 -22.79
C GLY A 76 -6.29 -10.96 -21.67
N ARG A 77 -5.48 -10.30 -20.84
CA ARG A 77 -4.88 -10.82 -19.60
C ARG A 77 -5.53 -10.15 -18.39
N TRP A 78 -5.54 -10.81 -17.23
CA TRP A 78 -5.95 -10.13 -15.99
C TRP A 78 -5.03 -8.94 -15.71
N GLY A 79 -5.59 -7.82 -15.27
CA GLY A 79 -4.89 -6.57 -15.06
C GLY A 79 -3.96 -6.54 -13.84
N TRP A 80 -3.44 -7.69 -13.40
CA TRP A 80 -2.41 -7.79 -12.37
C TRP A 80 -1.42 -8.90 -12.71
N GLU A 81 -0.23 -8.81 -12.12
CA GLU A 81 0.83 -9.81 -12.22
C GLU A 81 1.52 -9.97 -10.87
N ALA A 82 2.13 -11.13 -10.63
CA ALA A 82 2.83 -11.47 -9.40
C ALA A 82 4.16 -12.18 -9.70
N HIS A 83 5.20 -11.91 -8.91
CA HIS A 83 6.45 -12.67 -8.91
C HIS A 83 7.06 -12.74 -7.51
N LEU A 84 7.98 -13.69 -7.30
CA LEU A 84 8.83 -13.74 -6.11
C LEU A 84 10.01 -12.78 -6.31
N LEU A 85 10.31 -11.94 -5.32
CA LEU A 85 11.35 -10.89 -5.45
C LEU A 85 12.77 -11.44 -5.75
N PHE A 86 13.03 -12.69 -5.37
CA PHE A 86 14.27 -13.39 -5.68
C PHE A 86 14.39 -13.70 -7.18
N ASP A 87 15.61 -13.57 -7.72
CA ASP A 87 15.94 -13.84 -9.13
C ASP A 87 16.08 -15.35 -9.40
N THR A 88 15.01 -16.09 -9.11
CA THR A 88 14.88 -17.55 -9.26
C THR A 88 13.69 -17.94 -10.14
N CYS A 89 12.93 -16.96 -10.64
CA CYS A 89 11.70 -17.16 -11.39
C CYS A 89 11.94 -17.62 -12.84
N SER A 90 11.09 -18.52 -13.31
CA SER A 90 11.08 -19.04 -14.67
C SER A 90 9.64 -19.26 -15.18
N PRO A 91 9.42 -19.39 -16.51
CA PRO A 91 8.09 -19.59 -17.08
C PRO A 91 7.39 -20.84 -16.54
N LEU A 92 6.19 -20.67 -15.96
CA LEU A 92 5.43 -21.79 -15.41
C LEU A 92 5.21 -22.89 -16.47
N ALA A 93 5.58 -24.12 -16.13
CA ALA A 93 5.47 -25.30 -16.99
C ALA A 93 6.07 -25.14 -18.41
N GLU A 94 7.12 -24.32 -18.58
CA GLU A 94 7.75 -24.00 -19.88
C GLU A 94 6.74 -23.45 -20.92
N ALA A 95 5.65 -22.81 -20.47
CA ALA A 95 4.54 -22.38 -21.34
C ALA A 95 4.90 -21.21 -22.29
N TRP A 96 5.97 -20.48 -21.98
CA TRP A 96 6.54 -19.36 -22.74
C TRP A 96 8.06 -19.30 -22.55
N GLU A 97 8.78 -18.54 -23.37
CA GLU A 97 10.23 -18.37 -23.27
C GLU A 97 10.57 -17.03 -22.59
N MET A 98 11.46 -17.04 -21.60
CA MET A 98 11.91 -15.81 -20.93
C MET A 98 12.63 -14.90 -21.96
N PRO A 99 12.30 -13.61 -22.05
CA PRO A 99 12.95 -12.68 -22.96
C PRO A 99 14.46 -12.55 -22.74
N GLU A 100 15.23 -12.35 -23.81
CA GLU A 100 16.65 -11.96 -23.72
C GLU A 100 16.85 -10.52 -23.21
N ASN A 101 15.80 -9.67 -23.30
CA ASN A 101 15.78 -8.30 -22.80
C ASN A 101 14.41 -8.03 -22.16
N LEU A 102 14.42 -7.80 -20.85
CA LEU A 102 13.27 -7.52 -19.99
C LEU A 102 12.81 -6.06 -20.12
N SER A 103 13.72 -5.12 -20.41
CA SER A 103 13.39 -3.72 -20.68
C SER A 103 12.79 -3.49 -22.08
N GLU A 104 12.88 -4.45 -23.00
CA GLU A 104 12.22 -4.44 -24.32
C GLU A 104 10.83 -5.11 -24.33
N GLN A 105 10.27 -5.45 -23.16
CA GLN A 105 8.91 -6.01 -23.06
C GLN A 105 7.79 -4.98 -23.28
N ASP A 106 6.55 -5.48 -23.25
CA ASP A 106 5.34 -4.67 -23.34
C ASP A 106 5.32 -3.59 -22.25
N ASP A 107 4.92 -2.36 -22.61
CA ASP A 107 4.80 -1.22 -21.68
C ASP A 107 3.87 -1.54 -20.48
N VAL A 108 2.95 -2.51 -20.63
CA VAL A 108 1.91 -2.84 -19.63
C VAL A 108 2.33 -3.92 -18.64
N PHE A 109 2.94 -5.02 -19.09
CA PHE A 109 3.21 -6.22 -18.29
C PHE A 109 4.68 -6.63 -18.32
N PHE A 110 5.24 -6.96 -17.17
CA PHE A 110 6.63 -7.37 -17.04
C PHE A 110 6.91 -8.77 -17.61
N TYR A 111 5.98 -9.71 -17.40
CA TYR A 111 6.15 -11.09 -17.86
C TYR A 111 5.06 -11.49 -18.86
N PRO A 112 5.36 -12.25 -19.93
CA PRO A 112 4.38 -12.82 -20.85
C PRO A 112 3.31 -13.73 -20.23
N GLY A 113 3.55 -14.32 -19.05
CA GLY A 113 2.63 -15.25 -18.39
C GLY A 113 3.01 -15.56 -16.93
N GLU A 114 2.37 -16.60 -16.37
CA GLU A 114 2.62 -17.05 -14.99
C GLU A 114 4.02 -17.66 -14.82
N LEU A 115 4.49 -17.67 -13.57
CA LEU A 115 5.85 -18.04 -13.17
C LEU A 115 5.88 -19.21 -12.16
N THR A 116 7.01 -19.92 -12.15
CA THR A 116 7.45 -20.79 -11.05
C THR A 116 8.80 -20.28 -10.55
N CYS A 117 8.98 -20.14 -9.24
CA CYS A 117 10.20 -19.58 -8.63
C CYS A 117 10.68 -20.44 -7.45
N ASP A 118 11.97 -20.38 -7.14
CA ASP A 118 12.55 -21.14 -6.02
C ASP A 118 12.85 -20.22 -4.82
N TRP A 119 12.50 -20.64 -3.61
CA TRP A 119 12.88 -20.01 -2.35
C TRP A 119 13.78 -20.97 -1.55
N SER A 120 15.08 -20.67 -1.54
CA SER A 120 16.06 -21.36 -0.70
C SER A 120 16.01 -20.82 0.73
N HIS A 121 15.37 -21.53 1.66
CA HIS A 121 15.09 -21.01 3.00
C HIS A 121 16.15 -21.36 4.06
N GLN A 122 16.21 -20.53 5.10
CA GLN A 122 17.17 -20.59 6.21
C GLN A 122 16.62 -21.21 7.51
N GLY A 123 15.30 -21.45 7.58
CA GLY A 123 14.66 -22.20 8.67
C GLY A 123 13.29 -21.62 9.05
N THR A 124 12.71 -22.10 10.15
CA THR A 124 11.46 -21.53 10.69
C THR A 124 11.67 -20.08 11.14
N GLY A 125 10.89 -19.17 10.58
CA GLY A 125 11.01 -17.73 10.78
C GLY A 125 11.81 -17.01 9.70
N ASP A 126 12.28 -17.71 8.67
CA ASP A 126 12.78 -17.10 7.44
C ASP A 126 11.63 -16.52 6.59
N HIS A 127 11.96 -15.56 5.75
CA HIS A 127 11.04 -14.67 5.02
C HIS A 127 11.29 -14.67 3.52
N ALA A 128 10.22 -14.53 2.74
CA ALA A 128 10.30 -14.17 1.33
C ALA A 128 9.26 -13.11 0.97
N VAL A 129 9.43 -12.44 -0.17
CA VAL A 129 8.51 -11.37 -0.62
C VAL A 129 7.91 -11.71 -1.98
N ILE A 130 6.59 -11.84 -2.02
CA ILE A 130 5.82 -11.88 -3.26
C ILE A 130 5.45 -10.43 -3.62
N VAL A 131 5.73 -10.00 -4.84
CA VAL A 131 5.38 -8.65 -5.31
C VAL A 131 4.24 -8.72 -6.32
N LEU A 132 3.17 -7.98 -6.06
CA LEU A 132 2.03 -7.82 -6.95
C LEU A 132 2.01 -6.44 -7.58
N TYR A 133 1.57 -6.36 -8.83
CA TYR A 133 1.41 -5.12 -9.57
C TYR A 133 0.00 -5.03 -10.12
N ASN A 134 -0.69 -3.92 -9.90
CA ASN A 134 -1.94 -3.61 -10.59
C ASN A 134 -1.61 -2.84 -11.88
N ARG A 135 -1.87 -3.47 -13.02
CA ARG A 135 -1.68 -2.93 -14.37
C ARG A 135 -2.98 -2.43 -15.01
N ALA A 136 -4.12 -2.63 -14.36
CA ALA A 136 -5.39 -2.07 -14.79
C ALA A 136 -5.44 -0.55 -14.53
N GLU A 137 -6.24 0.16 -15.33
CA GLU A 137 -6.60 1.57 -15.09
C GLU A 137 -7.52 1.76 -13.87
N ASN A 138 -8.02 0.66 -13.30
CA ASN A 138 -8.99 0.64 -12.21
C ASN A 138 -8.40 0.04 -10.92
N ASN A 139 -8.98 0.42 -9.78
CA ASN A 139 -8.66 -0.23 -8.52
C ASN A 139 -9.31 -1.62 -8.47
N VAL A 140 -8.63 -2.60 -7.87
CA VAL A 140 -9.14 -3.98 -7.74
C VAL A 140 -9.14 -4.44 -6.29
N ASP A 141 -10.08 -5.32 -5.93
CA ASP A 141 -10.11 -6.00 -4.64
C ASP A 141 -9.65 -7.45 -4.85
N LEU A 142 -8.52 -7.84 -4.24
CA LEU A 142 -7.93 -9.17 -4.38
C LEU A 142 -7.97 -9.95 -3.07
N MET A 143 -8.34 -11.22 -3.15
CA MET A 143 -8.07 -12.22 -2.12
C MET A 143 -6.79 -12.96 -2.52
N LEU A 144 -5.75 -12.78 -1.72
CA LEU A 144 -4.50 -13.51 -1.83
C LEU A 144 -4.60 -14.78 -0.98
N SER A 145 -4.12 -15.90 -1.50
CA SER A 145 -4.12 -17.17 -0.77
C SER A 145 -2.90 -18.04 -1.11
N LEU A 146 -2.37 -18.69 -0.07
CA LEU A 146 -1.36 -19.74 -0.14
C LEU A 146 -2.06 -21.08 0.11
N ASP A 147 -1.76 -22.13 -0.66
CA ASP A 147 -2.41 -23.44 -0.56
C ASP A 147 -1.76 -24.41 0.45
N SER A 148 -0.76 -23.94 1.20
CA SER A 148 -0.09 -24.67 2.27
C SER A 148 -0.35 -24.09 3.68
N THR A 149 0.04 -24.86 4.70
CA THR A 149 0.09 -24.48 6.11
C THR A 149 1.51 -24.28 6.65
N SER A 150 2.54 -24.58 5.86
CA SER A 150 3.95 -24.31 6.24
C SER A 150 4.31 -22.84 6.11
N VAL A 151 3.53 -22.05 5.37
CA VAL A 151 3.71 -20.62 5.14
C VAL A 151 2.45 -19.80 5.49
N ALA A 152 2.65 -18.54 5.82
CA ALA A 152 1.59 -17.56 6.02
C ALA A 152 2.03 -16.16 5.58
N PHE A 153 1.09 -15.25 5.33
CA PHE A 153 1.41 -13.84 5.10
C PHE A 153 1.79 -13.16 6.42
N SER A 154 2.95 -12.50 6.47
CA SER A 154 3.52 -11.93 7.71
C SER A 154 2.60 -10.90 8.37
N GLU A 155 1.83 -10.14 7.57
CA GLU A 155 0.85 -9.15 8.06
C GLU A 155 -0.28 -9.79 8.89
N SER A 156 -0.73 -10.99 8.50
CA SER A 156 -1.92 -11.63 9.07
C SER A 156 -1.62 -12.82 9.97
N GLY A 157 -0.49 -13.51 9.75
CA GLY A 157 -0.19 -14.82 10.34
C GLY A 157 -1.08 -15.96 9.84
N GLU A 158 -1.79 -15.74 8.71
CA GLU A 158 -2.73 -16.69 8.11
C GLU A 158 -2.38 -16.94 6.64
N SER A 159 -2.84 -18.06 6.05
CA SER A 159 -2.60 -18.39 4.64
C SER A 159 -3.47 -17.60 3.64
N THR A 160 -4.22 -16.60 4.11
CA THR A 160 -5.07 -15.73 3.27
C THR A 160 -4.96 -14.27 3.69
N LEU A 161 -4.88 -13.36 2.71
CA LEU A 161 -4.82 -11.91 2.93
C LEU A 161 -5.78 -11.19 1.97
N LEU A 162 -6.63 -10.30 2.50
CA LEU A 162 -7.54 -9.48 1.71
C LEU A 162 -6.86 -8.14 1.40
N LEU A 163 -6.49 -7.95 0.14
CA LEU A 163 -5.97 -6.69 -0.39
C LEU A 163 -7.13 -5.87 -0.95
N SER A 164 -7.68 -4.96 -0.14
CA SER A 164 -8.79 -4.08 -0.52
C SER A 164 -8.31 -2.77 -1.14
N GLY A 165 -8.92 -2.37 -2.26
CA GLY A 165 -8.65 -1.11 -2.94
C GLY A 165 -7.24 -1.01 -3.52
N PHE A 166 -6.71 -2.11 -4.07
CA PHE A 166 -5.39 -2.14 -4.71
C PHE A 166 -5.37 -1.14 -5.88
N GLN A 167 -4.61 -0.07 -5.73
CA GLN A 167 -4.74 1.10 -6.61
C GLN A 167 -4.25 0.81 -8.02
N SER A 168 -4.86 1.42 -9.03
CA SER A 168 -4.36 1.39 -10.40
C SER A 168 -2.89 1.83 -10.46
N ASN A 169 -2.08 1.12 -11.27
CA ASN A 169 -0.65 1.40 -11.47
C ASN A 169 0.16 1.46 -10.15
N SER A 170 -0.20 0.63 -9.17
CA SER A 170 0.49 0.52 -7.90
C SER A 170 1.06 -0.89 -7.67
N THR A 171 2.00 -0.96 -6.74
CA THR A 171 2.66 -2.20 -6.31
C THR A 171 2.22 -2.54 -4.88
N PHE A 172 2.06 -3.83 -4.58
CA PHE A 172 1.88 -4.34 -3.23
C PHE A 172 2.93 -5.41 -2.95
N PHE A 173 3.63 -5.28 -1.83
CA PHE A 173 4.56 -6.28 -1.34
C PHE A 173 3.82 -7.15 -0.32
N ALA A 174 3.86 -8.47 -0.52
CA ALA A 174 3.25 -9.48 0.33
C ALA A 174 4.35 -10.38 0.90
N PRO A 175 4.92 -10.02 2.07
CA PRO A 175 5.83 -10.87 2.82
C PRO A 175 5.16 -12.17 3.25
N ILE A 176 5.93 -13.26 3.23
CA ILE A 176 5.53 -14.59 3.70
C ILE A 176 6.56 -15.15 4.68
N ASP A 177 6.08 -15.69 5.79
CA ASP A 177 6.87 -16.33 6.84
C ASP A 177 6.90 -17.86 6.63
N LEU A 178 8.05 -18.51 6.85
CA LEU A 178 8.10 -19.97 6.98
C LEU A 178 7.78 -20.41 8.43
N LEU A 179 6.57 -20.94 8.63
CA LEU A 179 6.06 -21.39 9.93
C LEU A 179 6.56 -22.78 10.35
N GLU A 180 6.84 -23.66 9.40
CA GLU A 180 7.34 -25.02 9.64
C GLU A 180 8.61 -25.28 8.82
N ASP A 181 9.67 -25.77 9.46
CA ASP A 181 10.93 -26.11 8.81
C ASP A 181 10.77 -27.37 7.92
N VAL A 182 10.67 -27.16 6.61
CA VAL A 182 10.53 -28.21 5.58
C VAL A 182 11.89 -28.61 4.99
N ASP A 183 11.92 -29.66 4.17
CA ASP A 183 13.10 -30.02 3.36
C ASP A 183 12.92 -29.54 1.90
N GLU A 184 11.75 -29.82 1.32
CA GLU A 184 11.33 -29.45 -0.03
C GLU A 184 9.79 -29.46 -0.08
N GLU A 185 9.16 -28.37 -0.52
CA GLU A 185 7.71 -28.25 -0.70
C GLU A 185 7.38 -27.30 -1.87
N THR A 186 6.49 -27.69 -2.78
CA THR A 186 5.92 -26.79 -3.80
C THR A 186 4.57 -26.27 -3.32
N ILE A 187 4.39 -24.95 -3.33
CA ILE A 187 3.14 -24.26 -2.99
C ILE A 187 2.63 -23.42 -4.17
N LEU A 188 1.34 -23.10 -4.15
CA LEU A 188 0.69 -22.21 -5.11
C LEU A 188 0.14 -20.97 -4.41
N PHE A 189 0.74 -19.82 -4.70
CA PHE A 189 0.15 -18.52 -4.42
C PHE A 189 -0.90 -18.19 -5.50
N ASN A 190 -2.06 -17.70 -5.06
CA ASN A 190 -3.13 -17.24 -5.95
C ASN A 190 -3.58 -15.83 -5.56
N ALA A 191 -3.55 -14.91 -6.53
CA ALA A 191 -4.15 -13.59 -6.44
C ALA A 191 -5.48 -13.57 -7.21
N SER A 192 -6.59 -13.69 -6.48
CA SER A 192 -7.94 -13.87 -7.04
C SER A 192 -8.84 -12.65 -6.83
N HIS A 193 -9.65 -12.26 -7.82
CA HIS A 193 -10.60 -11.16 -7.64
C HIS A 193 -11.76 -11.59 -6.73
N VAL A 194 -12.11 -10.76 -5.74
CA VAL A 194 -13.08 -11.12 -4.68
C VAL A 194 -14.49 -11.47 -5.16
N THR A 195 -14.90 -11.01 -6.35
CA THR A 195 -16.24 -11.30 -6.94
C THR A 195 -16.23 -12.08 -8.24
N VAL A 196 -15.09 -12.15 -8.97
CA VAL A 196 -15.01 -12.73 -10.31
C VAL A 196 -14.21 -14.02 -10.25
N MET A 197 -14.92 -15.15 -10.15
CA MET A 197 -14.34 -16.46 -9.80
C MET A 197 -13.24 -16.98 -10.74
N ASP A 198 -13.30 -16.63 -12.02
CA ASP A 198 -12.32 -17.07 -13.02
C ASP A 198 -11.12 -16.11 -13.14
N ALA A 199 -11.15 -14.97 -12.43
CA ALA A 199 -10.09 -13.96 -12.46
C ALA A 199 -9.06 -14.24 -11.36
N VAL A 200 -8.05 -15.03 -11.72
CA VAL A 200 -6.96 -15.47 -10.85
C VAL A 200 -5.64 -15.38 -11.61
N VAL A 201 -4.60 -14.94 -10.92
CA VAL A 201 -3.20 -15.04 -11.34
C VAL A 201 -2.45 -15.87 -10.32
N SER A 202 -1.70 -16.85 -10.80
CA SER A 202 -1.04 -17.89 -10.00
C SER A 202 0.48 -17.75 -10.06
N LEU A 203 1.14 -18.08 -8.96
CA LEU A 203 2.60 -18.14 -8.83
C LEU A 203 2.94 -19.43 -8.09
N GLU A 204 3.70 -20.31 -8.74
CA GLU A 204 4.22 -21.54 -8.11
C GLU A 204 5.54 -21.21 -7.40
N ILE A 205 5.72 -21.69 -6.17
CA ILE A 205 6.92 -21.44 -5.38
C ILE A 205 7.44 -22.77 -4.84
N ASN A 206 8.68 -23.11 -5.18
CA ASN A 206 9.38 -24.27 -4.62
C ASN A 206 10.21 -23.82 -3.42
N ILE A 207 9.75 -24.18 -2.22
CA ILE A 207 10.43 -23.95 -0.96
C ILE A 207 11.45 -25.08 -0.77
N ILE A 208 12.73 -24.75 -0.63
CA ILE A 208 13.85 -25.70 -0.58
C ILE A 208 14.77 -25.32 0.58
N ARG A 209 15.16 -26.26 1.44
CA ARG A 209 16.09 -25.94 2.54
C ARG A 209 17.51 -25.70 2.02
N ASP A 210 18.13 -24.58 2.37
CA ASP A 210 19.54 -24.35 2.05
C ASP A 210 20.49 -25.32 2.80
N SER A 211 21.55 -25.70 2.12
CA SER A 211 22.71 -26.41 2.65
C SER A 211 23.38 -25.80 3.89
N ASN A 212 23.36 -24.47 4.02
CA ASN A 212 23.85 -23.74 5.18
C ASN A 212 22.66 -22.96 5.77
N GLN A 213 22.42 -23.11 7.07
CA GLN A 213 21.28 -22.53 7.78
C GLN A 213 21.81 -21.52 8.81
N GLU A 214 21.48 -20.25 8.67
CA GLU A 214 21.80 -19.21 9.65
C GLU A 214 20.65 -19.01 10.65
N PRO A 215 20.91 -19.06 11.97
CA PRO A 215 19.87 -19.21 13.00
C PRO A 215 19.34 -17.88 13.59
N VAL A 216 19.59 -16.74 12.93
CA VAL A 216 19.02 -15.43 13.30
C VAL A 216 18.39 -14.83 12.05
N HIS A 217 17.07 -14.95 11.96
CA HIS A 217 16.27 -14.36 10.90
C HIS A 217 16.06 -12.87 11.14
N SER A 218 15.96 -12.09 10.07
CA SER A 218 15.64 -10.65 10.12
C SER A 218 14.15 -10.41 9.91
N ASP A 219 13.54 -9.64 10.82
CA ASP A 219 12.12 -9.27 10.72
C ASP A 219 11.93 -7.92 10.00
N GLU A 220 10.73 -7.67 9.49
CA GLU A 220 10.37 -6.38 8.87
C GLU A 220 10.64 -5.19 9.84
N GLY A 221 11.31 -4.17 9.33
CA GLY A 221 11.73 -2.98 10.07
C GLY A 221 13.02 -3.14 10.87
N GLU A 222 13.65 -4.32 10.95
CA GLU A 222 14.96 -4.47 11.56
C GLU A 222 16.05 -3.78 10.73
N SER A 223 17.00 -3.13 11.42
CA SER A 223 18.06 -2.34 10.79
C SER A 223 19.37 -3.13 10.68
N MET A 224 19.92 -3.23 9.48
CA MET A 224 21.09 -4.03 9.16
C MET A 224 22.10 -3.25 8.31
N GLN A 225 23.32 -3.76 8.19
CA GLN A 225 24.29 -3.33 7.18
C GLN A 225 24.35 -4.40 6.10
N VAL A 226 24.12 -4.02 4.85
CA VAL A 226 24.27 -4.89 3.68
C VAL A 226 25.46 -4.46 2.84
N HIS A 227 26.22 -5.41 2.35
CA HIS A 227 27.09 -5.23 1.20
C HIS A 227 26.25 -5.51 -0.05
N TYR A 228 26.17 -4.55 -0.97
CA TYR A 228 25.36 -4.68 -2.18
C TYR A 228 26.21 -4.56 -3.44
N ARG A 229 25.77 -5.27 -4.48
CA ARG A 229 26.16 -5.06 -5.88
C ARG A 229 24.91 -4.92 -6.72
N VAL A 230 24.92 -4.02 -7.69
CA VAL A 230 23.81 -3.83 -8.61
C VAL A 230 24.29 -3.87 -10.06
N TRP A 231 23.58 -4.65 -10.88
CA TRP A 231 23.80 -4.76 -12.31
C TRP A 231 22.54 -4.36 -13.07
N ASP A 232 22.76 -3.86 -14.29
CA ASP A 232 21.76 -3.89 -15.34
C ASP A 232 21.41 -5.37 -15.66
N ALA A 233 20.13 -5.72 -15.58
CA ALA A 233 19.70 -7.12 -15.70
C ALA A 233 19.82 -7.67 -17.13
N ASP A 234 19.73 -6.80 -18.15
CA ASP A 234 19.68 -7.19 -19.57
C ASP A 234 21.06 -7.38 -20.19
N ASN A 235 22.07 -6.66 -19.67
CA ASN A 235 23.44 -6.69 -20.22
C ASN A 235 24.54 -7.02 -19.19
N GLU A 236 24.17 -7.34 -17.95
CA GLU A 236 25.08 -7.73 -16.86
C GLU A 236 26.17 -6.69 -16.53
N THR A 237 25.98 -5.41 -16.90
CA THR A 237 26.91 -4.33 -16.54
C THR A 237 26.77 -3.99 -15.06
N LEU A 238 27.85 -4.15 -14.28
CA LEU A 238 27.92 -3.66 -12.90
C LEU A 238 27.78 -2.13 -12.90
N LEU A 239 26.74 -1.64 -12.22
CA LEU A 239 26.41 -0.22 -12.12
C LEU A 239 27.02 0.41 -10.86
N ASP A 240 26.95 -0.28 -9.71
CA ASP A 240 27.51 0.17 -8.43
C ASP A 240 27.79 -1.00 -7.46
N GLU A 241 28.63 -0.76 -6.46
CA GLU A 241 29.00 -1.70 -5.38
C GLU A 241 29.36 -0.93 -4.10
N GLY A 242 28.85 -1.34 -2.94
CA GLY A 242 29.19 -0.70 -1.68
C GLY A 242 28.52 -1.29 -0.44
N ASP A 243 28.63 -0.58 0.68
CA ASP A 243 28.04 -0.96 1.97
C ASP A 243 27.00 0.09 2.39
N LEU A 244 25.79 -0.33 2.75
CA LEU A 244 24.70 0.57 3.15
C LEU A 244 23.93 0.09 4.39
N PRO A 245 23.49 1.02 5.26
CA PRO A 245 22.54 0.74 6.33
C PRO A 245 21.12 0.68 5.75
N VAL A 246 20.44 -0.46 5.79
CA VAL A 246 19.06 -0.64 5.31
C VAL A 246 18.16 -1.11 6.44
N ASN A 247 16.86 -0.81 6.36
CA ASN A 247 15.85 -1.48 7.17
C ASN A 247 15.12 -2.49 6.27
N ALA A 248 14.91 -3.72 6.73
CA ALA A 248 14.15 -4.70 5.94
C ALA A 248 12.69 -4.22 5.73
N GLY A 249 12.18 -4.34 4.51
CA GLY A 249 10.84 -3.89 4.14
C GLY A 249 10.78 -2.43 3.66
N ASP A 250 9.77 -1.67 4.08
CA ASP A 250 9.61 -0.26 3.68
C ASP A 250 10.73 0.63 4.27
N ASP A 251 11.70 0.98 3.42
CA ASP A 251 12.77 1.93 3.71
C ASP A 251 12.80 3.11 2.74
N SER A 252 11.98 4.11 3.05
CA SER A 252 11.90 5.46 2.42
C SER A 252 13.22 6.21 2.14
N ARG A 253 14.39 5.68 2.49
CA ARG A 253 15.71 6.19 2.09
C ARG A 253 16.15 5.74 0.69
N TYR A 254 15.55 4.67 0.17
CA TYR A 254 15.98 3.96 -1.04
C TYR A 254 14.81 3.80 -2.04
N ILE A 255 15.06 3.15 -3.17
CA ILE A 255 14.01 2.62 -4.04
C ILE A 255 13.27 1.49 -3.30
N ASP A 256 11.95 1.39 -3.45
CA ASP A 256 11.09 0.47 -2.69
C ASP A 256 11.65 -0.96 -2.69
N GLY A 257 12.01 -1.46 -3.88
CA GLY A 257 12.54 -2.81 -4.04
C GLY A 257 13.82 -3.08 -3.25
N PHE A 258 14.69 -2.09 -3.02
CA PHE A 258 15.95 -2.29 -2.28
C PHE A 258 15.73 -2.54 -0.78
N GLY A 259 14.72 -1.91 -0.17
CA GLY A 259 14.36 -2.17 1.22
C GLY A 259 13.72 -3.56 1.39
N TRP A 260 12.80 -3.92 0.49
CA TRP A 260 12.20 -5.26 0.47
C TRP A 260 13.22 -6.37 0.13
N SER A 261 14.23 -6.09 -0.70
CA SER A 261 15.34 -7.01 -0.97
C SER A 261 16.24 -7.29 0.24
N ALA A 262 16.09 -6.58 1.36
CA ALA A 262 16.84 -6.87 2.58
C ALA A 262 16.10 -7.84 3.52
N LEU A 263 14.83 -8.13 3.27
CA LEU A 263 14.06 -9.14 4.02
C LEU A 263 14.39 -10.56 3.50
N GLY A 264 14.48 -11.55 4.38
CA GLY A 264 15.00 -12.89 4.05
C GLY A 264 16.54 -12.97 4.03
N LEU A 265 17.22 -11.99 4.64
CA LEU A 265 18.65 -12.08 4.95
C LEU A 265 18.85 -12.52 6.41
N ASP A 266 19.70 -13.50 6.61
CA ASP A 266 19.85 -14.22 7.88
C ASP A 266 21.30 -14.24 8.31
N ILE A 267 21.56 -14.37 9.61
CA ILE A 267 22.91 -14.22 10.14
C ILE A 267 23.22 -15.16 11.31
N GLY A 268 24.51 -15.38 11.52
CA GLY A 268 25.02 -16.13 12.67
C GLY A 268 24.58 -15.53 14.01
N GLN A 269 24.62 -16.36 15.05
CA GLN A 269 24.34 -15.94 16.44
C GLN A 269 25.23 -14.79 16.94
N ASP A 270 26.36 -14.53 16.28
CA ASP A 270 27.28 -13.42 16.54
C ASP A 270 26.93 -12.12 15.78
N ARG A 271 25.89 -12.13 14.93
CA ARG A 271 25.29 -10.97 14.23
C ARG A 271 26.27 -10.12 13.42
N GLY A 272 27.23 -10.76 12.76
CA GLY A 272 28.22 -10.08 11.90
C GLY A 272 29.56 -9.78 12.56
N LEU A 273 29.80 -10.28 13.78
CA LEU A 273 31.04 -9.99 14.52
C LEU A 273 32.24 -10.83 14.04
N LEU A 274 32.00 -12.03 13.52
CA LEU A 274 33.01 -12.99 13.07
C LEU A 274 32.99 -13.21 11.55
N SER A 275 31.80 -13.23 10.95
CA SER A 275 31.54 -13.42 9.52
C SER A 275 30.24 -12.72 9.11
N PRO A 276 30.06 -12.35 7.82
CA PRO A 276 28.75 -12.03 7.28
C PRO A 276 27.79 -13.23 7.39
N GLY A 277 26.51 -12.98 7.16
CA GLY A 277 25.44 -13.98 7.08
C GLY A 277 25.19 -14.45 5.64
N THR A 278 23.93 -14.63 5.30
CA THR A 278 23.50 -15.08 3.97
C THR A 278 23.60 -13.97 2.92
N SER A 279 23.51 -14.40 1.65
CA SER A 279 23.30 -13.52 0.52
C SER A 279 22.32 -14.12 -0.46
N HIS A 280 21.60 -13.25 -1.18
CA HIS A 280 20.70 -13.63 -2.27
C HIS A 280 20.74 -12.62 -3.41
N ILE A 281 20.07 -12.97 -4.50
CA ILE A 281 19.89 -12.11 -5.67
C ILE A 281 18.40 -11.81 -5.84
N THR A 282 18.07 -10.53 -6.01
CA THR A 282 16.71 -10.05 -6.29
C THR A 282 16.65 -9.33 -7.62
N LEU A 283 15.53 -9.48 -8.33
CA LEU A 283 15.29 -8.86 -9.63
C LEU A 283 14.24 -7.74 -9.49
N LEU A 284 14.66 -6.50 -9.72
CA LEU A 284 13.83 -5.32 -9.54
C LEU A 284 13.40 -4.74 -10.90
N PRO A 285 12.12 -4.87 -11.30
CA PRO A 285 11.61 -4.12 -12.44
C PRO A 285 11.52 -2.61 -12.17
N PRO A 286 11.40 -1.77 -13.22
CA PRO A 286 11.25 -0.33 -13.12
C PRO A 286 10.27 0.16 -12.04
N ALA A 287 9.11 -0.49 -11.88
CA ALA A 287 8.07 -0.08 -10.94
C ALA A 287 8.45 -0.17 -9.45
N ILE A 288 9.49 -0.93 -9.08
CA ILE A 288 10.06 -0.94 -7.71
C ILE A 288 11.52 -0.46 -7.69
N ALA A 289 12.00 0.07 -8.82
CA ALA A 289 13.33 0.63 -9.00
C ALA A 289 13.22 2.14 -9.33
N TYR A 290 13.68 2.57 -10.50
CA TYR A 290 13.75 3.99 -10.88
C TYR A 290 12.60 4.45 -11.80
N GLY A 291 11.58 3.64 -12.06
CA GLY A 291 10.48 3.96 -13.00
C GLY A 291 9.68 5.21 -12.62
N ALA A 292 9.56 5.52 -11.32
CA ALA A 292 8.94 6.75 -10.83
C ALA A 292 9.87 8.00 -10.90
N SER A 293 11.13 7.84 -11.29
CA SER A 293 12.13 8.92 -11.38
C SER A 293 12.23 9.44 -12.81
N GLU A 294 11.38 10.41 -13.16
CA GLU A 294 11.40 11.08 -14.47
C GLU A 294 12.82 11.57 -14.85
N GLU A 295 13.21 11.33 -16.11
CA GLU A 295 14.53 11.67 -16.67
C GLU A 295 15.73 10.92 -16.05
N HIS A 296 15.51 9.94 -15.17
CA HIS A 296 16.59 9.11 -14.63
C HIS A 296 17.13 8.14 -15.70
N PHE A 297 18.44 7.94 -15.74
CA PHE A 297 19.08 7.10 -16.78
C PHE A 297 18.79 5.59 -16.62
N LEU A 298 18.24 5.17 -15.48
CA LEU A 298 17.76 3.82 -15.20
C LEU A 298 16.22 3.74 -15.12
N GLN A 299 15.50 4.78 -15.58
CA GLN A 299 14.03 4.87 -15.43
C GLN A 299 13.34 3.61 -15.99
N ASP A 300 13.76 3.17 -17.18
CA ASP A 300 13.15 2.03 -17.88
C ASP A 300 13.94 0.71 -17.66
N SER A 301 14.93 0.70 -16.76
CA SER A 301 15.86 -0.43 -16.59
C SER A 301 15.42 -1.41 -15.51
N TRP A 302 15.55 -2.70 -15.80
CA TRP A 302 15.54 -3.77 -14.81
C TRP A 302 16.90 -3.87 -14.09
N LEU A 303 16.87 -4.01 -12.77
CA LEU A 303 18.07 -4.08 -11.93
C LEU A 303 18.16 -5.40 -11.20
N ARG A 304 19.30 -6.08 -11.35
CA ARG A 304 19.67 -7.24 -10.54
C ARG A 304 20.49 -6.76 -9.35
N PHE A 305 20.06 -7.09 -8.12
CA PHE A 305 20.79 -6.76 -6.90
C PHE A 305 21.26 -8.05 -6.20
N GLU A 306 22.55 -8.13 -5.85
CA GLU A 306 23.07 -9.08 -4.86
C GLU A 306 23.20 -8.33 -3.54
N LEU A 307 22.65 -8.88 -2.45
CA LEU A 307 22.81 -8.35 -1.10
C LEU A 307 23.40 -9.44 -0.20
N GLU A 308 24.41 -9.09 0.59
CA GLU A 308 25.00 -9.91 1.66
C GLU A 308 24.84 -9.17 3.00
N ILE A 309 24.24 -9.80 4.02
CA ILE A 309 24.12 -9.17 5.34
C ILE A 309 25.46 -9.22 6.09
N THR A 310 26.01 -8.05 6.39
CA THR A 310 27.31 -7.93 7.07
C THR A 310 27.19 -7.74 8.57
N SER A 311 26.07 -7.16 9.05
CA SER A 311 25.72 -7.13 10.48
C SER A 311 24.24 -6.79 10.69
N LEU A 312 23.66 -7.35 11.77
CA LEU A 312 22.28 -7.10 12.18
C LEU A 312 22.27 -6.32 13.50
N THR A 313 21.56 -5.18 13.55
CA THR A 313 21.54 -4.32 14.73
C THR A 313 20.70 -4.95 15.84
N ALA A 314 21.25 -5.09 17.04
CA ALA A 314 20.47 -5.53 18.18
C ALA A 314 19.55 -4.43 18.73
N LEU A 315 18.26 -4.76 18.87
CA LEU A 315 17.28 -4.05 19.71
C LEU A 315 17.70 -3.98 21.19
#